data_AF-A0A1L7CWD8-F1
#
_entry.id   AF-A0A1L7CWD8-F1
#
_cell.length_a   1.000
_cell.length_b   1.000
_cell.length_c   1.000
_cell.angle_alpha   90.00
_cell.angle_beta   90.00
_cell.angle_gamma   90.00
#
_symmetry.space_group_name_H-M   'P 1'
#
loop_
_entity.id
_entity.type
_entity.pdbx_description
1 polymer ?
#
loop_
_entity_poly.entity_id
_entity_poly.type
_entity_poly.pdbx_seq_one_letter_code
_entity_poly.pdbx_strand_id
1 'polypeptide(L)'
;MNPEAKACPVAAIDWNTIPDEKDLEVWDRLTGNFWLPEKVPLSNDIKSWNTLNELEQRTTMRVFTGLTMLDTIQGTVGAVNLLPDAITPHEEAVYTNIAFMESVHAKSYSSIFQTLASTPEINDAFRWGEENEHLQNKAQIILGYYEGGDPLKKKVASVILESFLFYSGFYLPMYWSSHAKLTNTADIIRLIIRDEAVHGYYIGYKYQKNLELKPAAEREELKDWTYDLLLELYDNEIQYTEDLYDELGWTEDVKRFLRYNANKALNNLGYEGVFPQDECRVSPAILSALSPNADENHDFFSGAGSSYVMGKAESTEDEDWDF
;
A
#
# COMPACT_ATOMS: atom_id res chain seq x y z
N MET A 1 -41.39 -15.08 -15.87
CA MET A 1 -40.09 -15.74 -15.60
C MET A 1 -39.74 -16.53 -16.83
N ASN A 2 -38.63 -16.20 -17.50
CA ASN A 2 -38.24 -16.82 -18.76
C ASN A 2 -37.66 -18.23 -18.49
N PRO A 3 -38.25 -19.34 -19.00
CA PRO A 3 -37.85 -20.70 -18.63
C PRO A 3 -36.56 -21.23 -19.27
N GLU A 4 -35.85 -20.44 -20.09
CA GLU A 4 -34.77 -20.95 -20.96
C GLU A 4 -33.36 -20.38 -20.68
N ALA A 5 -33.13 -19.74 -19.53
CA ALA A 5 -31.76 -19.49 -19.09
C ALA A 5 -31.17 -20.80 -18.54
N LYS A 6 -30.58 -21.64 -19.39
CA LYS A 6 -29.72 -22.75 -18.93
C LYS A 6 -28.65 -22.14 -18.03
N ALA A 7 -28.71 -22.46 -16.74
CA ALA A 7 -27.70 -22.04 -15.78
C ALA A 7 -26.33 -22.52 -16.29
N CYS A 8 -25.43 -21.59 -16.55
CA CYS A 8 -24.04 -21.94 -16.82
C CYS A 8 -23.51 -22.65 -15.56
N PRO A 9 -22.89 -23.85 -15.68
CA PRO A 9 -22.37 -24.54 -14.51
C PRO A 9 -21.27 -23.69 -13.85
N VAL A 10 -21.28 -23.59 -12.53
CA VAL A 10 -20.18 -22.98 -11.78
C VAL A 10 -18.93 -23.85 -11.98
N ALA A 11 -17.84 -23.26 -12.47
CA ALA A 11 -16.59 -23.95 -12.73
C ALA A 11 -15.67 -23.90 -11.49
N ALA A 12 -14.90 -24.96 -11.27
CA ALA A 12 -13.79 -24.94 -10.33
C ALA A 12 -12.57 -24.26 -10.97
N ILE A 13 -11.79 -23.52 -10.19
CA ILE A 13 -10.51 -22.95 -10.63
C ILE A 13 -9.48 -24.06 -10.88
N ASP A 14 -8.74 -23.98 -11.98
CA ASP A 14 -7.65 -24.91 -12.33
C ASP A 14 -6.32 -24.15 -12.45
N TRP A 15 -5.43 -24.34 -11.48
CA TRP A 15 -4.09 -23.74 -11.47
C TRP A 15 -3.09 -24.45 -12.40
N ASN A 16 -3.47 -25.55 -13.07
CA ASN A 16 -2.66 -26.17 -14.11
C ASN A 16 -2.83 -25.49 -15.48
N THR A 17 -3.88 -24.68 -15.64
CA THR A 17 -4.19 -23.96 -16.89
C THR A 17 -4.40 -22.48 -16.58
N ILE A 18 -3.35 -21.69 -16.69
CA ILE A 18 -3.35 -20.27 -16.31
C ILE A 18 -3.38 -19.40 -17.57
N PRO A 19 -4.45 -18.61 -17.82
CA PRO A 19 -4.55 -17.77 -19.01
C PRO A 19 -3.59 -16.57 -19.03
N ASP A 20 -3.25 -16.05 -17.85
CA ASP A 20 -2.37 -14.89 -17.65
C ASP A 20 -1.33 -15.24 -16.59
N GLU A 21 -0.08 -15.48 -17.01
CA GLU A 21 1.02 -15.89 -16.12
C GLU A 21 1.26 -14.90 -14.98
N LYS A 22 0.87 -13.64 -15.16
CA LYS A 22 0.99 -12.61 -14.13
C LYS A 22 0.18 -12.94 -12.88
N ASP A 23 -0.94 -13.67 -13.02
CA ASP A 23 -1.77 -14.07 -11.89
C ASP A 23 -1.02 -15.01 -10.94
N LEU A 24 -0.29 -15.98 -11.50
CA LEU A 24 0.53 -16.90 -10.71
C LEU A 24 1.74 -16.20 -10.11
N GLU A 25 2.44 -15.37 -10.89
CA GLU A 25 3.60 -14.63 -10.39
C GLU A 25 3.25 -13.75 -9.19
N VAL A 26 2.13 -13.03 -9.28
CA VAL A 26 1.67 -12.14 -8.20
C VAL A 26 1.13 -12.94 -7.03
N TRP A 27 0.38 -14.02 -7.27
CA TRP A 27 -0.04 -14.94 -6.22
C TRP A 27 1.15 -15.46 -5.40
N ASP A 28 2.17 -15.99 -6.07
CA ASP A 28 3.36 -16.53 -5.40
C ASP A 28 4.13 -15.45 -4.67
N ARG A 29 4.23 -14.23 -5.25
CA ARG A 29 4.89 -13.09 -4.62
C ARG A 29 4.17 -12.66 -3.33
N LEU A 30 2.87 -12.41 -3.39
CA LEU A 30 2.10 -11.92 -2.24
C LEU A 30 2.02 -12.97 -1.13
N THR A 31 1.75 -14.23 -1.48
CA THR A 31 1.69 -15.30 -0.48
C THR A 31 3.05 -15.63 0.11
N GLY A 32 4.13 -15.60 -0.69
CA GLY A 32 5.51 -15.75 -0.20
C GLY A 32 5.97 -14.62 0.70
N ASN A 33 5.37 -13.44 0.56
CA ASN A 33 5.63 -12.26 1.38
C ASN A 33 4.85 -12.26 2.72
N PHE A 34 3.93 -13.22 2.94
CA PHE A 34 3.02 -13.20 4.09
C PHE A 34 3.71 -12.92 5.44
N TRP A 35 3.16 -11.95 6.17
CA TRP A 35 3.64 -11.52 7.47
C TRP A 35 2.49 -11.24 8.43
N LEU A 36 2.82 -11.13 9.71
CA LEU A 36 1.92 -10.74 10.78
C LEU A 36 2.65 -9.74 11.67
N PRO A 37 1.96 -8.72 12.23
CA PRO A 37 2.61 -7.70 13.05
C PRO A 37 3.30 -8.28 14.29
N GLU A 38 2.80 -9.41 14.83
CA GLU A 38 3.42 -10.11 15.96
C GLU A 38 4.85 -10.60 15.69
N LYS A 39 5.27 -10.68 14.43
CA LYS A 39 6.65 -11.07 14.06
C LYS A 39 7.66 -9.95 14.30
N VAL A 40 7.23 -8.70 14.47
CA VAL A 40 8.12 -7.54 14.64
C VAL A 40 8.10 -7.07 16.11
N PRO A 41 9.26 -6.95 16.79
CA PRO A 41 9.32 -6.65 18.22
C PRO A 41 9.14 -5.15 18.51
N LEU A 42 7.92 -4.63 18.31
CA LEU A 42 7.56 -3.22 18.49
C LEU A 42 7.90 -2.65 19.88
N SER A 43 7.97 -3.47 20.92
CA SER A 43 8.32 -3.02 22.27
C SER A 43 9.72 -2.40 22.36
N ASN A 44 10.62 -2.72 21.42
CA ASN A 44 11.94 -2.12 21.31
C ASN A 44 11.88 -0.62 20.96
N ASP A 45 10.78 -0.15 20.38
CA ASP A 45 10.62 1.26 19.99
C ASP A 45 10.17 2.16 21.14
N ILE A 46 9.69 1.61 22.27
CA ILE A 46 9.20 2.35 23.44
C ILE A 46 10.21 3.42 23.89
N LYS A 47 11.51 3.09 23.91
CA LYS A 47 12.55 4.04 24.32
C LYS A 47 12.60 5.24 23.38
N SER A 48 12.56 5.01 22.07
CA SER A 48 12.61 6.08 21.06
C SER A 48 11.31 6.88 21.00
N TRP A 49 10.16 6.22 21.18
CA TRP A 49 8.85 6.85 21.32
C TRP A 49 8.82 7.86 22.46
N ASN A 50 9.38 7.50 23.62
CA ASN A 50 9.48 8.39 24.79
C ASN A 50 10.44 9.59 24.60
N THR A 51 11.20 9.64 23.49
CA THR A 51 12.01 10.82 23.14
C THR A 51 11.27 11.79 22.22
N LEU A 52 10.12 11.38 21.67
CA LEU A 52 9.30 12.25 20.86
C LEU A 52 8.56 13.25 21.75
N ASN A 53 8.40 14.48 21.27
CA ASN A 53 7.56 15.47 21.93
C ASN A 53 6.07 15.20 21.66
N GLU A 54 5.18 15.91 22.35
CA GLU A 54 3.74 15.73 22.24
C GLU A 54 3.21 15.91 20.81
N LEU A 55 3.74 16.89 20.07
CA LEU A 55 3.34 17.14 18.68
C LEU A 55 3.78 15.99 17.75
N GLU A 56 5.00 15.49 17.92
CA GLU A 56 5.54 14.36 17.16
C GLU A 56 4.75 13.07 17.43
N GLN A 57 4.44 12.79 18.69
CA GLN A 57 3.62 11.63 19.08
C GLN A 57 2.20 11.75 18.53
N ARG A 58 1.54 12.91 18.74
CA ARG A 58 0.19 13.18 18.25
C ARG A 58 0.10 13.04 16.73
N THR A 59 1.06 13.59 15.99
CA THR A 59 1.09 13.48 14.52
C THR A 59 1.30 12.04 14.08
N THR A 60 2.19 11.30 14.75
CA THR A 60 2.41 9.87 14.47
C THR A 60 1.13 9.05 14.68
N MET A 61 0.39 9.31 15.76
CA MET A 61 -0.87 8.65 16.03
C MET A 61 -1.91 8.96 14.94
N ARG A 62 -2.08 10.22 14.57
CA ARG A 62 -3.04 10.67 13.55
C ARG A 62 -2.72 10.11 12.16
N VAL A 63 -1.45 10.09 11.78
CA VAL A 63 -0.99 9.46 10.54
C VAL A 63 -1.37 7.99 10.49
N PHE A 64 -1.06 7.21 11.54
CA PHE A 64 -1.41 5.79 11.59
C PHE A 64 -2.92 5.55 11.62
N THR A 65 -3.71 6.43 12.24
CA THR A 65 -5.17 6.36 12.16
C THR A 65 -5.66 6.58 10.73
N GLY A 66 -5.11 7.57 10.03
CA GLY A 66 -5.42 7.81 8.62
C GLY A 66 -5.11 6.60 7.74
N LEU A 67 -3.92 6.01 7.90
CA LEU A 67 -3.55 4.79 7.18
C LEU A 67 -4.48 3.62 7.53
N THR A 68 -4.79 3.40 8.81
CA THR A 68 -5.74 2.37 9.25
C THR A 68 -7.09 2.49 8.54
N MET A 69 -7.60 3.72 8.35
CA MET A 69 -8.85 3.96 7.64
C MET A 69 -8.78 3.57 6.17
N LEU A 70 -7.69 3.94 5.48
CA LEU A 70 -7.48 3.62 4.08
C LEU A 70 -7.33 2.10 3.84
N ASP A 71 -6.51 1.42 4.64
CA ASP A 71 -6.38 -0.05 4.62
C ASP A 71 -7.73 -0.74 4.91
N THR A 72 -8.53 -0.19 5.85
CA THR A 72 -9.88 -0.72 6.13
C THR A 72 -10.80 -0.58 4.92
N ILE A 73 -10.79 0.57 4.23
CA ILE A 73 -11.56 0.77 2.99
C ILE A 73 -11.10 -0.22 1.93
N GLN A 74 -9.79 -0.35 1.73
CA GLN A 74 -9.24 -1.21 0.69
C GLN A 74 -9.57 -2.69 0.94
N GLY A 75 -9.42 -3.17 2.17
CA GLY A 75 -9.67 -4.56 2.52
C GLY A 75 -11.15 -4.96 2.49
N THR A 76 -12.04 -4.06 2.90
CA THR A 76 -13.47 -4.40 3.08
C THR A 76 -14.36 -3.96 1.93
N VAL A 77 -13.93 -2.97 1.15
CA VAL A 77 -14.71 -2.41 0.04
C VAL A 77 -13.90 -2.47 -1.26
N GLY A 78 -12.68 -1.93 -1.27
CA GLY A 78 -11.87 -1.77 -2.49
C GLY A 78 -11.59 -3.07 -3.22
N ALA A 79 -10.73 -3.91 -2.66
CA ALA A 79 -10.35 -5.20 -3.24
C ALA A 79 -11.55 -6.11 -3.52
N VAL A 80 -12.58 -6.07 -2.64
CA VAL A 80 -13.81 -6.84 -2.81
C VAL A 80 -14.60 -6.39 -4.05
N ASN A 81 -14.67 -5.09 -4.32
CA ASN A 81 -15.38 -4.56 -5.49
C ASN A 81 -14.61 -4.72 -6.82
N LEU A 82 -13.35 -5.15 -6.78
CA LEU A 82 -12.58 -5.53 -7.95
C LEU A 82 -12.86 -6.97 -8.43
N LEU A 83 -13.31 -7.86 -7.53
CA LEU A 83 -13.58 -9.28 -7.83
C LEU A 83 -14.53 -9.48 -9.02
N PRO A 84 -15.71 -8.80 -9.12
CA PRO A 84 -16.64 -9.03 -10.22
C PRO A 84 -16.08 -8.61 -11.59
N ASP A 85 -15.02 -7.81 -11.58
CA ASP A 85 -14.40 -7.18 -12.74
C ASP A 85 -13.05 -7.84 -13.10
N ALA A 86 -12.78 -9.03 -12.55
CA ALA A 86 -11.60 -9.83 -12.85
C ALA A 86 -11.68 -10.46 -14.25
N ILE A 87 -10.53 -10.58 -14.92
CA ILE A 87 -10.44 -11.18 -16.27
C ILE A 87 -10.37 -12.71 -16.16
N THR A 88 -9.73 -13.22 -15.11
CA THR A 88 -9.53 -14.65 -14.85
C THR A 88 -10.01 -15.01 -13.44
N PRO A 89 -10.39 -16.29 -13.20
CA PRO A 89 -10.68 -16.74 -11.84
C PRO A 89 -9.45 -16.74 -10.93
N HIS A 90 -8.24 -16.79 -11.50
CA HIS A 90 -6.97 -16.69 -10.76
C HIS A 90 -6.73 -15.28 -10.22
N GLU A 91 -7.11 -14.26 -10.99
CA GLU A 91 -7.13 -12.86 -10.54
C GLU A 91 -8.09 -12.65 -9.36
N GLU A 92 -9.26 -13.30 -9.38
CA GLU A 92 -10.16 -13.28 -8.21
C GLU A 92 -9.48 -13.80 -6.95
N ALA A 93 -8.74 -14.92 -7.06
CA ALA A 93 -7.97 -15.45 -5.93
C ALA A 93 -6.91 -14.46 -5.42
N VAL A 94 -6.20 -13.77 -6.33
CA VAL A 94 -5.25 -12.72 -5.96
C VAL A 94 -5.95 -11.58 -5.20
N TYR A 95 -7.09 -11.08 -5.67
CA TYR A 95 -7.82 -10.02 -4.96
C TYR A 95 -8.31 -10.45 -3.58
N THR A 96 -8.66 -11.73 -3.38
CA THR A 96 -8.99 -12.22 -2.01
C THR A 96 -7.79 -12.21 -1.08
N ASN A 97 -6.58 -12.45 -1.60
CA ASN A 97 -5.35 -12.35 -0.82
C ASN A 97 -5.06 -10.88 -0.46
N ILE A 98 -5.18 -9.97 -1.43
CA ILE A 98 -5.04 -8.51 -1.21
C ILE A 98 -6.00 -8.08 -0.11
N ALA A 99 -7.31 -8.37 -0.25
CA ALA A 99 -8.33 -8.01 0.76
C ALA A 99 -7.99 -8.50 2.18
N PHE A 100 -7.42 -9.69 2.29
CA PHE A 100 -6.96 -10.22 3.57
C PHE A 100 -5.72 -9.48 4.10
N MET A 101 -4.73 -9.20 3.24
CA MET A 101 -3.51 -8.50 3.64
C MET A 101 -3.79 -7.05 4.07
N GLU A 102 -4.72 -6.35 3.43
CA GLU A 102 -5.21 -5.04 3.92
C GLU A 102 -5.72 -5.10 5.36
N SER A 103 -6.39 -6.20 5.73
CA SER A 103 -6.83 -6.40 7.12
C SER A 103 -5.65 -6.66 8.07
N VAL A 104 -4.57 -7.29 7.58
CA VAL A 104 -3.30 -7.44 8.32
C VAL A 104 -2.63 -6.08 8.48
N HIS A 105 -2.60 -5.24 7.44
CA HIS A 105 -2.07 -3.87 7.49
C HIS A 105 -2.83 -3.04 8.53
N ALA A 106 -4.16 -2.96 8.43
CA ALA A 106 -5.01 -2.26 9.38
C ALA A 106 -4.79 -2.72 10.83
N LYS A 107 -4.68 -4.04 11.05
CA LYS A 107 -4.39 -4.61 12.37
C LYS A 107 -2.99 -4.24 12.88
N SER A 108 -2.01 -4.09 11.99
CA SER A 108 -0.63 -3.77 12.38
C SER A 108 -0.50 -2.41 13.06
N TYR A 109 -1.25 -1.39 12.62
CA TYR A 109 -1.30 -0.10 13.32
C TYR A 109 -1.88 -0.23 14.73
N SER A 110 -2.89 -1.09 14.92
CA SER A 110 -3.40 -1.40 16.27
C SER A 110 -2.33 -2.05 17.16
N SER A 111 -1.48 -2.91 16.60
CA SER A 111 -0.33 -3.47 17.32
C SER A 111 0.70 -2.39 17.71
N ILE A 112 0.95 -1.41 16.83
CA ILE A 112 1.79 -0.23 17.13
C ILE A 112 1.17 0.59 18.26
N PHE A 113 -0.11 0.96 18.13
CA PHE A 113 -0.85 1.72 19.12
C PHE A 113 -0.84 1.09 20.51
N GLN A 114 -1.19 -0.19 20.61
CA GLN A 114 -1.25 -0.92 21.88
C GLN A 114 0.12 -1.04 22.56
N THR A 115 1.21 -0.93 21.79
CA THR A 115 2.58 -1.02 22.32
C THR A 115 3.11 0.32 22.79
N LEU A 116 2.83 1.40 22.05
CA LEU A 116 3.50 2.70 22.24
C LEU A 116 2.62 3.75 22.92
N ALA A 117 1.29 3.69 22.77
CA ALA A 117 0.39 4.75 23.18
C ALA A 117 -0.63 4.30 24.25
N SER A 118 -1.16 5.26 24.99
CA SER A 118 -2.23 5.02 25.95
C SER A 118 -3.60 4.99 25.27
N THR A 119 -4.57 4.28 25.87
CA THR A 119 -5.95 4.23 25.35
C THR A 119 -6.58 5.61 25.11
N PRO A 120 -6.41 6.63 25.99
CA PRO A 120 -6.91 7.98 25.70
C PRO A 120 -6.33 8.60 24.43
N GLU A 121 -5.01 8.48 24.20
CA GLU A 121 -4.36 9.00 22.99
C GLU A 121 -4.83 8.28 21.73
N ILE A 122 -5.01 6.96 21.82
CA ILE A 122 -5.56 6.15 20.73
C ILE A 122 -6.97 6.64 20.39
N ASN A 123 -7.86 6.74 21.39
CA ASN A 123 -9.24 7.18 21.18
C ASN A 123 -9.32 8.60 20.59
N ASP A 124 -8.44 9.52 21.03
CA ASP A 124 -8.37 10.87 20.47
C ASP A 124 -7.95 10.86 19.00
N ALA A 125 -6.95 10.06 18.64
CA ALA A 125 -6.50 9.93 17.25
C ALA A 125 -7.60 9.35 16.34
N PHE A 126 -8.28 8.29 16.78
CA PHE A 126 -9.42 7.69 16.04
C PHE A 126 -10.57 8.69 15.86
N ARG A 127 -10.93 9.40 16.93
CA ARG A 127 -11.94 10.47 16.85
C ARG A 127 -11.53 11.57 15.88
N TRP A 128 -10.27 12.01 15.93
CA TRP A 128 -9.75 12.98 14.98
C TRP A 128 -9.84 12.47 13.54
N GLY A 129 -9.58 11.18 13.29
CA GLY A 129 -9.69 10.59 11.96
C GLY A 129 -11.12 10.58 11.41
N GLU A 130 -12.12 10.39 12.28
CA GLU A 130 -13.55 10.49 11.93
C GLU A 130 -13.98 11.95 11.67
N GLU A 131 -13.36 12.92 12.35
CA GLU A 131 -13.72 14.34 12.27
C GLU A 131 -12.87 15.14 11.25
N ASN A 132 -11.72 14.64 10.80
CA ASN A 132 -10.84 15.36 9.86
C ASN A 132 -11.43 15.39 8.45
N GLU A 133 -11.69 16.60 7.95
CA GLU A 133 -12.39 16.80 6.68
C GLU A 133 -11.63 16.27 5.47
N HIS A 134 -10.31 16.44 5.39
CA HIS A 134 -9.52 16.01 4.23
C HIS A 134 -9.32 14.49 4.19
N LEU A 135 -9.21 13.83 5.34
CA LEU A 135 -9.20 12.37 5.44
C LEU A 135 -10.56 11.78 5.05
N GLN A 136 -11.65 12.35 5.53
CA GLN A 136 -13.00 11.92 5.14
C GLN A 136 -13.27 12.18 3.66
N ASN A 137 -12.82 13.31 3.11
CA ASN A 137 -13.03 13.64 1.71
C ASN A 137 -12.34 12.65 0.76
N LYS A 138 -11.04 12.35 0.94
CA LYS A 138 -10.37 11.34 0.10
C LYS A 138 -11.02 9.96 0.24
N ALA A 139 -11.44 9.59 1.44
CA ALA A 139 -12.14 8.33 1.70
C ALA A 139 -13.45 8.26 0.92
N GLN A 140 -14.25 9.33 0.96
CA GLN A 140 -15.54 9.42 0.25
C GLN A 140 -15.37 9.40 -1.27
N ILE A 141 -14.36 10.10 -1.82
CA ILE A 141 -14.06 10.08 -3.25
C ILE A 141 -13.76 8.64 -3.71
N ILE A 142 -12.85 7.95 -3.00
CA ILE A 142 -12.46 6.58 -3.33
C ILE A 142 -13.62 5.60 -3.19
N LEU A 143 -14.37 5.66 -2.08
CA LEU A 143 -15.56 4.83 -1.87
C LEU A 143 -16.61 5.04 -2.96
N GLY A 144 -16.83 6.29 -3.37
CA GLY A 144 -17.78 6.61 -4.45
C GLY A 144 -17.43 5.92 -5.78
N TYR A 145 -16.15 5.71 -6.08
CA TYR A 145 -15.73 4.95 -7.25
C TYR A 145 -15.85 3.44 -7.07
N TYR A 146 -15.55 2.90 -5.89
CA TYR A 146 -15.73 1.47 -5.61
C TYR A 146 -17.19 1.02 -5.68
N GLU A 147 -18.10 1.82 -5.15
CA GLU A 147 -19.54 1.58 -5.22
C GLU A 147 -20.14 1.97 -6.59
N GLY A 148 -19.34 2.60 -7.44
CA GLY A 148 -19.69 2.97 -8.80
C GLY A 148 -19.76 1.78 -9.77
N GLY A 149 -20.37 2.02 -10.93
CA GLY A 149 -20.60 0.99 -11.95
C GLY A 149 -19.50 0.81 -13.00
N ASP A 150 -18.40 1.58 -12.94
CA ASP A 150 -17.34 1.55 -13.97
C ASP A 150 -16.11 0.76 -13.48
N PRO A 151 -15.85 -0.45 -14.03
CA PRO A 151 -14.74 -1.31 -13.63
C PRO A 151 -13.36 -0.69 -13.76
N LEU A 152 -13.15 0.16 -14.77
CA LEU A 152 -11.85 0.78 -15.04
C LEU A 152 -11.60 1.90 -14.05
N LYS A 153 -12.63 2.69 -13.72
CA LYS A 153 -12.52 3.76 -12.72
C LYS A 153 -12.25 3.22 -11.31
N LYS A 154 -12.83 2.06 -10.95
CA LYS A 154 -12.49 1.35 -9.71
C LYS A 154 -11.01 1.02 -9.63
N LYS A 155 -10.44 0.44 -10.71
CA LYS A 155 -9.02 0.08 -10.76
C LYS A 155 -8.12 1.32 -10.68
N VAL A 156 -8.47 2.41 -11.36
CA VAL A 156 -7.74 3.68 -11.25
C VAL A 156 -7.77 4.23 -9.82
N ALA A 157 -8.96 4.34 -9.21
CA ALA A 157 -9.10 4.81 -7.83
C ALA A 157 -8.27 3.95 -6.86
N SER A 158 -8.27 2.63 -7.07
CA SER A 158 -7.47 1.71 -6.27
C SER A 158 -5.97 1.92 -6.42
N VAL A 159 -5.46 2.06 -7.65
CA VAL A 159 -4.03 2.35 -7.86
C VAL A 159 -3.63 3.70 -7.26
N ILE A 160 -4.49 4.73 -7.35
CA ILE A 160 -4.20 6.03 -6.73
C ILE A 160 -4.20 5.91 -5.19
N LEU A 161 -5.08 5.10 -4.61
CA LEU A 161 -5.04 4.81 -3.18
C LEU A 161 -3.70 4.14 -2.79
N GLU A 162 -3.43 2.98 -3.38
CA GLU A 162 -2.32 2.06 -3.09
C GLU A 162 -0.93 2.68 -3.37
N SER A 163 -0.82 3.42 -4.49
CA SER A 163 0.46 3.94 -4.99
C SER A 163 0.69 5.43 -4.73
N PHE A 164 -0.28 6.15 -4.15
CA PHE A 164 -0.16 7.59 -3.90
C PHE A 164 -0.73 8.04 -2.55
N LEU A 165 -2.00 7.79 -2.24
CA LEU A 165 -2.64 8.37 -1.04
C LEU A 165 -2.04 7.89 0.29
N PHE A 166 -1.60 6.64 0.37
CA PHE A 166 -0.90 6.15 1.58
C PHE A 166 0.44 6.87 1.84
N TYR A 167 1.06 7.45 0.81
CA TYR A 167 2.43 7.96 0.91
C TYR A 167 2.57 9.29 1.66
N SER A 168 1.48 10.06 1.87
CA SER A 168 1.52 11.17 2.83
C SER A 168 1.76 10.65 4.26
N GLY A 169 1.24 9.46 4.60
CA GLY A 169 1.45 8.82 5.88
C GLY A 169 2.76 8.04 5.96
N PHE A 170 3.11 7.27 4.92
CA PHE A 170 4.36 6.49 4.90
C PHE A 170 5.63 7.34 4.98
N TYR A 171 5.57 8.64 4.66
CA TYR A 171 6.71 9.54 4.84
C TYR A 171 7.22 9.55 6.29
N LEU A 172 6.33 9.65 7.27
CA LEU A 172 6.65 9.84 8.68
C LEU A 172 7.48 8.69 9.31
N PRO A 173 7.08 7.41 9.21
CA PRO A 173 7.89 6.31 9.74
C PRO A 173 9.24 6.17 9.02
N MET A 174 9.32 6.52 7.73
CA MET A 174 10.61 6.54 7.01
C MET A 174 11.52 7.67 7.50
N TYR A 175 10.94 8.84 7.78
CA TYR A 175 11.64 9.96 8.42
C TYR A 175 12.13 9.58 9.81
N TRP A 176 11.32 8.90 10.62
CA TRP A 176 11.76 8.40 11.92
C TRP A 176 12.91 7.41 11.79
N SER A 177 12.79 6.46 10.86
CA SER A 177 13.83 5.47 10.61
C SER A 177 15.16 6.12 10.21
N SER A 178 15.14 7.16 9.35
CA SER A 178 16.37 7.87 8.97
C SER A 178 17.03 8.62 10.13
N HIS A 179 16.31 8.83 11.23
CA HIS A 179 16.79 9.43 12.47
C HIS A 179 16.98 8.41 13.61
N ALA A 180 17.02 7.11 13.28
CA ALA A 180 17.14 6.01 14.24
C ALA A 180 16.07 6.03 15.35
N LYS A 181 14.86 6.48 15.02
CA LYS A 181 13.68 6.42 15.89
C LYS A 181 12.63 5.49 15.28
N LEU A 182 11.87 4.81 16.12
CA LEU A 182 10.76 3.93 15.72
C LEU A 182 11.16 2.95 14.59
N THR A 183 12.35 2.34 14.69
CA THR A 183 12.91 1.53 13.60
C THR A 183 12.14 0.24 13.38
N ASN A 184 11.64 -0.39 14.45
CA ASN A 184 10.83 -1.61 14.33
C ASN A 184 9.44 -1.30 13.75
N THR A 185 8.88 -0.14 14.10
CA THR A 185 7.67 0.40 13.48
C THR A 185 7.90 0.62 11.99
N ALA A 186 9.03 1.21 11.60
CA ALA A 186 9.39 1.37 10.19
C ALA A 186 9.54 0.02 9.46
N ASP A 187 10.00 -1.04 10.13
CA ASP A 187 10.04 -2.39 9.54
C ASP A 187 8.65 -2.93 9.21
N ILE A 188 7.64 -2.71 10.09
CA ILE A 188 6.24 -3.02 9.75
C ILE A 188 5.82 -2.23 8.51
N ILE A 189 6.10 -0.93 8.48
CA ILE A 189 5.70 -0.08 7.35
C ILE A 189 6.41 -0.50 6.04
N ARG A 190 7.65 -0.99 6.09
CA ARG A 190 8.33 -1.57 4.91
C ARG A 190 7.63 -2.82 4.40
N LEU A 191 7.12 -3.67 5.30
CA LEU A 191 6.35 -4.86 4.91
C LEU A 191 5.06 -4.46 4.20
N ILE A 192 4.34 -3.45 4.73
CA ILE A 192 3.15 -2.87 4.09
C ILE A 192 3.52 -2.31 2.71
N ILE A 193 4.51 -1.40 2.62
CA ILE A 193 4.94 -0.78 1.36
C ILE A 193 5.33 -1.83 0.30
N ARG A 194 5.96 -2.93 0.72
CA ARG A 194 6.33 -4.03 -0.18
C ARG A 194 5.09 -4.71 -0.77
N ASP A 195 4.03 -4.84 0.00
CA ASP A 195 2.77 -5.45 -0.44
C ASP A 195 1.98 -4.46 -1.32
N GLU A 196 1.79 -3.21 -0.87
CA GLU A 196 1.14 -2.10 -1.63
C GLU A 196 1.80 -1.84 -3.00
N ALA A 197 3.13 -1.96 -3.08
CA ALA A 197 3.85 -1.81 -4.34
C ALA A 197 3.45 -2.91 -5.36
N VAL A 198 3.20 -4.13 -4.88
CA VAL A 198 2.73 -5.24 -5.73
C VAL A 198 1.25 -5.06 -6.06
N HIS A 199 0.42 -4.64 -5.11
CA HIS A 199 -1.00 -4.35 -5.32
C HIS A 199 -1.20 -3.29 -6.41
N GLY A 200 -0.57 -2.12 -6.25
CA GLY A 200 -0.64 -1.01 -7.22
C GLY A 200 -0.14 -1.41 -8.61
N TYR A 201 0.95 -2.19 -8.68
CA TYR A 201 1.45 -2.74 -9.94
C TYR A 201 0.43 -3.71 -10.58
N TYR A 202 -0.10 -4.66 -9.81
CA TYR A 202 -0.98 -5.69 -10.35
C TYR A 202 -2.33 -5.12 -10.79
N ILE A 203 -2.96 -4.27 -9.97
CA ILE A 203 -4.22 -3.62 -10.33
C ILE A 203 -4.02 -2.69 -11.53
N GLY A 204 -2.90 -1.96 -11.59
CA GLY A 204 -2.53 -1.12 -12.72
C GLY A 204 -2.28 -1.92 -14.01
N TYR A 205 -1.65 -3.09 -13.91
CA TYR A 205 -1.52 -4.02 -15.03
C TYR A 205 -2.89 -4.51 -15.52
N LYS A 206 -3.79 -4.95 -14.62
CA LYS A 206 -5.15 -5.39 -14.97
C LYS A 206 -6.00 -4.25 -15.52
N TYR A 207 -5.78 -3.02 -15.08
CA TYR A 207 -6.35 -1.82 -15.69
C TYR A 207 -5.93 -1.71 -17.16
N GLN A 208 -4.62 -1.76 -17.45
CA GLN A 208 -4.09 -1.67 -18.81
C GLN A 208 -4.61 -2.80 -19.71
N LYS A 209 -4.69 -4.05 -19.22
CA LYS A 209 -5.29 -5.18 -19.96
C LYS A 209 -6.75 -4.94 -20.31
N ASN A 210 -7.55 -4.39 -19.39
CA ASN A 210 -8.94 -4.05 -19.67
C ASN A 210 -9.06 -2.85 -20.63
N LEU A 211 -8.14 -1.89 -20.52
CA LEU A 211 -8.08 -0.71 -21.38
C LEU A 211 -7.77 -1.07 -22.85
N GLU A 212 -6.96 -2.10 -23.10
CA GLU A 212 -6.65 -2.61 -24.45
C GLU A 212 -7.90 -2.99 -25.27
N LEU A 213 -8.98 -3.39 -24.58
CA LEU A 213 -10.24 -3.80 -25.19
C LEU A 213 -11.15 -2.60 -25.54
N LYS A 214 -10.78 -1.38 -25.13
CA LYS A 214 -11.59 -0.17 -25.31
C LYS A 214 -11.27 0.57 -26.62
N PRO A 215 -12.27 1.20 -27.26
CA PRO A 215 -12.05 2.10 -28.39
C PRO A 215 -11.08 3.23 -28.05
N ALA A 216 -10.35 3.76 -29.04
CA ALA A 216 -9.39 4.84 -28.83
C ALA A 216 -9.99 6.09 -28.15
N ALA A 217 -11.24 6.44 -28.48
CA ALA A 217 -11.92 7.58 -27.85
C ALA A 217 -12.18 7.37 -26.35
N GLU A 218 -12.64 6.18 -25.94
CA GLU A 218 -12.85 5.84 -24.52
C GLU A 218 -11.51 5.81 -23.75
N ARG A 219 -10.42 5.38 -24.40
CA ARG A 219 -9.09 5.36 -23.78
C ARG A 219 -8.56 6.77 -23.48
N GLU A 220 -8.77 7.72 -24.39
CA GLU A 220 -8.39 9.13 -24.16
C GLU A 220 -9.28 9.78 -23.10
N GLU A 221 -10.60 9.56 -23.15
CA GLU A 221 -11.52 10.09 -22.13
C GLU A 221 -11.16 9.59 -20.72
N LEU A 222 -10.85 8.31 -20.59
CA LEU A 222 -10.46 7.71 -19.32
C LEU A 222 -9.07 8.14 -18.85
N LYS A 223 -8.16 8.41 -19.78
CA LYS A 223 -6.86 9.03 -19.49
C LYS A 223 -7.06 10.41 -18.89
N ASP A 224 -7.78 11.30 -19.58
CA ASP A 224 -8.03 12.67 -19.10
C ASP A 224 -8.70 12.65 -17.72
N TRP A 225 -9.73 11.81 -17.56
CA TRP A 225 -10.39 11.61 -16.26
C TRP A 225 -9.44 11.09 -15.17
N THR A 226 -8.48 10.23 -15.49
CA THR A 226 -7.49 9.73 -14.53
C THR A 226 -6.59 10.85 -14.03
N TYR A 227 -6.14 11.75 -14.92
CA TYR A 227 -5.36 12.91 -14.51
C TYR A 227 -6.20 13.87 -13.66
N ASP A 228 -7.46 14.11 -14.04
CA ASP A 228 -8.35 14.97 -13.26
C ASP A 228 -8.57 14.43 -11.84
N LEU A 229 -8.85 13.12 -11.71
CA LEU A 229 -9.00 12.48 -10.41
C LEU A 229 -7.72 12.57 -9.56
N LEU A 230 -6.56 12.31 -10.17
CA LEU A 230 -5.28 12.41 -9.48
C LEU A 230 -5.05 13.84 -8.95
N LEU A 231 -5.33 14.86 -9.76
CA LEU A 231 -5.15 16.26 -9.37
C LEU A 231 -6.15 16.69 -8.30
N GLU A 232 -7.41 16.27 -8.38
CA GLU A 232 -8.41 16.49 -7.32
C GLU A 232 -7.96 15.88 -5.99
N LEU A 233 -7.52 14.62 -6.02
CA LEU A 233 -7.00 13.94 -4.83
C LEU A 233 -5.69 14.55 -4.34
N TYR A 234 -4.82 15.01 -5.24
CA TYR A 234 -3.59 15.72 -4.89
C TYR A 234 -3.88 17.02 -4.16
N ASP A 235 -4.81 17.84 -4.64
CA ASP A 235 -5.19 19.10 -3.99
C ASP A 235 -5.75 18.86 -2.58
N ASN A 236 -6.56 17.82 -2.41
CA ASN A 236 -7.00 17.40 -1.08
C ASN A 236 -5.83 16.91 -0.21
N GLU A 237 -4.89 16.16 -0.78
CA GLU A 237 -3.74 15.61 -0.07
C GLU A 237 -2.76 16.68 0.39
N ILE A 238 -2.65 17.79 -0.34
CA ILE A 238 -1.91 19.00 0.07
C ILE A 238 -2.49 19.54 1.38
N GLN A 239 -3.82 19.71 1.45
CA GLN A 239 -4.47 20.24 2.66
C GLN A 239 -4.36 19.24 3.82
N TYR A 240 -4.56 17.95 3.58
CA TYR A 240 -4.35 16.91 4.60
C TYR A 240 -2.91 16.87 5.13
N THR A 241 -1.94 17.11 4.25
CA THR A 241 -0.52 17.17 4.63
C THR A 241 -0.22 18.40 5.47
N GLU A 242 -0.76 19.57 5.10
CA GLU A 242 -0.62 20.81 5.89
C GLU A 242 -1.21 20.62 7.30
N ASP A 243 -2.41 20.05 7.41
CA ASP A 243 -3.09 19.71 8.66
C ASP A 243 -2.26 18.84 9.61
N LEU A 244 -1.43 17.94 9.07
CA LEU A 244 -0.62 17.01 9.83
C LEU A 244 0.78 17.56 10.14
N TYR A 245 1.43 18.21 9.18
CA TYR A 245 2.88 18.42 9.19
C TYR A 245 3.33 19.87 9.29
N ASP A 246 2.43 20.86 9.23
CA ASP A 246 2.81 22.28 9.27
C ASP A 246 3.51 22.66 10.56
N GLU A 247 2.98 22.24 11.71
CA GLU A 247 3.59 22.50 13.02
C GLU A 247 4.96 21.80 13.18
N LEU A 248 5.20 20.71 12.45
CA LEU A 248 6.48 20.00 12.42
C LEU A 248 7.48 20.64 11.42
N GLY A 249 6.99 21.45 10.49
CA GLY A 249 7.79 22.07 9.44
C GLY A 249 8.23 21.12 8.32
N TRP A 250 7.54 19.98 8.14
CA TRP A 250 7.92 18.94 7.15
C TRP A 250 7.05 18.92 5.90
N THR A 251 5.99 19.73 5.88
CA THR A 251 4.99 19.81 4.81
C THR A 251 5.60 19.80 3.41
N GLU A 252 6.56 20.67 3.12
CA GLU A 252 7.13 20.77 1.77
C GLU A 252 7.91 19.52 1.33
N ASP A 253 8.55 18.81 2.25
CA ASP A 253 9.22 17.55 1.93
C ASP A 253 8.21 16.42 1.70
N VAL A 254 7.11 16.40 2.46
CA VAL A 254 5.99 15.48 2.23
C VAL A 254 5.32 15.76 0.87
N LYS A 255 5.10 17.03 0.51
CA LYS A 255 4.53 17.41 -0.81
C LYS A 255 5.41 16.98 -1.99
N ARG A 256 6.74 17.05 -1.85
CA ARG A 256 7.68 16.50 -2.85
C ARG A 256 7.58 14.98 -2.94
N PHE A 257 7.43 14.31 -1.80
CA PHE A 257 7.23 12.87 -1.73
C PHE A 257 5.90 12.43 -2.36
N LEU A 258 4.84 13.22 -2.17
CA LEU A 258 3.55 13.04 -2.82
C LEU A 258 3.66 13.11 -4.34
N ARG A 259 4.30 14.16 -4.89
CA ARG A 259 4.50 14.26 -6.35
C ARG A 259 5.31 13.11 -6.93
N TYR A 260 6.34 12.65 -6.19
CA TYR A 260 7.13 11.48 -6.57
C TYR A 260 6.26 10.21 -6.67
N ASN A 261 5.36 9.96 -5.71
CA ASN A 261 4.50 8.78 -5.71
C ASN A 261 3.28 8.93 -6.65
N ALA A 262 2.78 10.14 -6.87
CA ALA A 262 1.76 10.41 -7.89
C ALA A 262 2.23 9.99 -9.29
N ASN A 263 3.48 10.29 -9.64
CA ASN A 263 4.08 9.81 -10.89
C ASN A 263 4.20 8.28 -10.93
N LYS A 264 4.49 7.61 -9.80
CA LYS A 264 4.51 6.15 -9.74
C LYS A 264 3.12 5.54 -9.97
N ALA A 265 2.08 6.11 -9.36
CA ALA A 265 0.70 5.68 -9.57
C ALA A 265 0.29 5.79 -11.05
N LEU A 266 0.61 6.91 -11.70
CA LEU A 266 0.38 7.09 -13.15
C LEU A 266 1.13 6.05 -13.99
N ASN A 267 2.40 5.79 -13.67
CA ASN A 267 3.20 4.79 -14.37
C ASN A 267 2.62 3.37 -14.23
N ASN A 268 2.10 3.01 -13.04
CA ASN A 268 1.41 1.73 -12.83
C ASN A 268 0.15 1.59 -13.72
N LEU A 269 -0.52 2.71 -14.03
CA LEU A 269 -1.66 2.77 -14.94
C LEU A 269 -1.25 2.85 -16.43
N GLY A 270 0.04 2.89 -16.74
CA GLY A 270 0.57 3.00 -18.10
C GLY A 270 0.61 4.42 -18.66
N TYR A 271 0.54 5.42 -17.78
CA TYR A 271 0.57 6.84 -18.13
C TYR A 271 1.89 7.51 -17.77
N GLU A 272 2.19 8.64 -18.43
CA GLU A 272 3.37 9.44 -18.10
C GLU A 272 3.12 10.28 -16.84
N GLY A 273 4.15 10.44 -16.01
CA GLY A 273 4.08 11.28 -14.82
C GLY A 273 3.77 12.74 -15.15
N VAL A 274 2.91 13.36 -14.33
CA VAL A 274 2.48 14.77 -14.50
C VAL A 274 3.44 15.77 -13.87
N PHE A 275 4.13 15.38 -12.79
CA PHE A 275 5.01 16.28 -12.05
C PHE A 275 6.45 16.20 -12.57
N PRO A 276 7.14 17.34 -12.78
CA PRO A 276 8.50 17.35 -13.29
C PRO A 276 9.51 16.87 -12.23
N GLN A 277 10.64 16.31 -12.67
CA GLN A 277 11.60 15.65 -11.78
C GLN A 277 12.18 16.57 -10.68
N ASP A 278 12.32 17.85 -10.95
CA ASP A 278 12.83 18.83 -9.98
C ASP A 278 11.84 19.14 -8.85
N GLU A 279 10.54 18.94 -9.08
CA GLU A 279 9.49 19.05 -8.07
C GLU A 279 9.28 17.76 -7.25
N CYS A 280 9.85 16.64 -7.71
CA CYS A 280 9.76 15.31 -7.09
C CYS A 280 11.03 14.91 -6.32
N ARG A 281 11.85 15.87 -5.89
CA ARG A 281 13.11 15.61 -5.18
C ARG A 281 12.85 15.16 -3.75
N VAL A 282 13.03 13.86 -3.51
CA VAL A 282 12.94 13.24 -2.17
C VAL A 282 14.34 13.14 -1.57
N SER A 283 14.46 13.34 -0.26
CA SER A 283 15.73 13.16 0.45
C SER A 283 16.29 11.74 0.23
N PRO A 284 17.59 11.60 -0.09
CA PRO A 284 18.23 10.28 -0.21
C PRO A 284 18.08 9.41 1.04
N ALA A 285 17.97 10.02 2.23
CA ALA A 285 17.78 9.29 3.48
C ALA A 285 16.40 8.62 3.54
N ILE A 286 15.35 9.30 3.06
CA ILE A 286 13.99 8.72 2.96
C ILE A 286 13.96 7.62 1.90
N LEU A 287 14.58 7.85 0.73
CA LEU A 287 14.67 6.84 -0.33
C LEU A 287 15.43 5.59 0.12
N SER A 288 16.51 5.76 0.88
CA SER A 288 17.26 4.65 1.49
C SER A 288 16.42 3.93 2.55
N ALA A 289 15.63 4.65 3.34
CA ALA A 289 14.76 4.03 4.34
C ALA A 289 13.62 3.22 3.71
N LEU A 290 13.15 3.61 2.52
CA LEU A 290 12.12 2.92 1.73
C LEU A 290 12.61 1.62 1.09
N SER A 291 13.91 1.51 0.81
CA SER A 291 14.49 0.34 0.15
C SER A 291 15.14 -0.56 1.18
N PRO A 292 14.48 -1.66 1.60
CA PRO A 292 15.21 -2.75 2.25
C PRO A 292 16.10 -3.37 1.18
N ASN A 293 17.37 -2.99 1.11
CA ASN A 293 18.32 -3.82 0.39
C ASN A 293 18.27 -5.19 1.08
N ALA A 294 18.20 -6.26 0.28
CA ALA A 294 18.33 -7.64 0.74
C ALA A 294 19.66 -7.94 1.47
N ASP A 295 20.54 -6.93 1.56
CA ASP A 295 21.86 -6.92 2.19
C ASP A 295 21.93 -6.11 3.49
N GLU A 296 20.81 -5.79 4.15
CA GLU A 296 20.90 -5.46 5.58
C GLU A 296 21.41 -6.71 6.32
N ASN A 297 22.73 -6.77 6.51
CA ASN A 297 23.36 -7.62 7.49
C ASN A 297 22.71 -7.31 8.84
N HIS A 298 21.71 -8.11 9.20
CA HIS A 298 21.12 -8.11 10.52
C HIS A 298 22.25 -8.25 11.55
N ASP A 299 22.42 -7.24 12.40
CA ASP A 299 23.15 -7.44 13.65
C ASP A 299 22.37 -8.50 14.42
N PHE A 300 23.08 -9.51 14.94
CA PHE A 300 22.55 -10.75 15.52
C PHE A 300 21.49 -10.54 16.65
N PHE A 301 21.33 -9.30 17.10
CA PHE A 301 20.37 -8.85 18.11
C PHE A 301 19.08 -8.20 17.54
N SER A 302 18.98 -7.96 16.24
CA SER A 302 17.79 -7.40 15.56
C SER A 302 16.84 -8.52 15.12
N GLY A 303 16.05 -9.01 16.07
CA GLY A 303 15.15 -10.14 15.86
C GLY A 303 13.96 -9.82 14.95
N ALA A 304 14.15 -9.87 13.63
CA ALA A 304 13.22 -10.41 12.63
C ALA A 304 13.78 -10.14 11.23
N GLY A 305 14.14 -11.20 10.50
CA GLY A 305 14.55 -11.10 9.10
C GLY A 305 13.38 -10.74 8.19
N SER A 306 13.55 -9.72 7.35
CA SER A 306 12.57 -9.31 6.33
C SER A 306 12.64 -10.15 5.04
N SER A 307 13.67 -11.00 4.92
CA SER A 307 13.88 -11.91 3.80
C SER A 307 13.95 -13.37 4.26
N TYR A 308 13.08 -14.22 3.74
CA TYR A 308 13.24 -15.67 3.84
C TYR A 308 14.05 -16.16 2.64
N VAL A 309 15.33 -16.49 2.85
CA VAL A 309 16.12 -17.22 1.85
C VAL A 309 15.89 -18.71 2.07
N MET A 310 15.13 -19.37 1.20
CA MET A 310 15.17 -20.82 1.12
C MET A 310 16.54 -21.22 0.58
N GLY A 311 17.45 -21.57 1.48
CA GLY A 311 18.71 -22.20 1.10
C GLY A 311 18.41 -23.49 0.35
N LYS A 312 18.95 -23.64 -0.86
CA LYS A 312 19.02 -24.95 -1.50
C LYS A 312 19.99 -25.80 -0.69
N ALA A 313 19.46 -26.82 -0.04
CA ALA A 313 20.28 -27.85 0.56
C ALA A 313 20.80 -28.73 -0.58
N GLU A 314 22.10 -28.68 -0.84
CA GLU A 314 22.79 -29.65 -1.68
C GLU A 314 23.55 -30.60 -0.75
N SER A 315 23.45 -31.89 -1.04
CA SER A 315 24.26 -32.90 -0.37
C SER A 315 25.70 -32.73 -0.83
N THR A 316 26.66 -32.76 0.10
CA THR A 316 28.08 -32.80 -0.27
C THR A 316 28.36 -34.03 -1.10
N GLU A 317 29.07 -33.87 -2.21
CA GLU A 317 29.58 -34.96 -3.04
C GLU A 317 31.00 -35.31 -2.59
N ASP A 318 31.46 -36.53 -2.90
CA ASP A 318 32.80 -36.99 -2.51
C ASP A 318 33.91 -36.08 -3.10
N GLU A 319 33.64 -35.44 -4.25
CA GLU A 319 34.53 -34.47 -4.91
C GLU A 319 34.75 -33.17 -4.11
N ASP A 320 33.83 -32.82 -3.19
CA ASP A 320 33.98 -31.66 -2.30
C ASP A 320 35.07 -31.86 -1.23
N TRP A 321 35.55 -33.09 -1.09
CA TRP A 321 36.55 -33.52 -0.10
C TRP A 321 37.91 -33.85 -0.72
N ASP A 322 38.07 -33.64 -2.04
CA ASP A 322 39.35 -33.77 -2.74
C ASP A 322 40.15 -32.46 -2.65
N PHE A 323 40.83 -32.26 -1.51
CA PHE A 323 41.79 -31.16 -1.30
C PHE A 323 43.26 -31.60 -1.35
#